data_AF-E6QQ18-F1
#
_entry.id   AF-E6QQ18-F1
#
_cell.length_a   1.000
_cell.length_b   1.000
_cell.length_c   1.000
_cell.angle_alpha   90.00
_cell.angle_beta   90.00
_cell.angle_gamma   90.00
#
_symmetry.space_group_name_H-M   'P 1'
#
loop_
_entity.id
_entity.type
_entity.pdbx_description
1 polymer ?
#
loop_
_entity_poly.entity_id
_entity_poly.type
_entity_poly.pdbx_seq_one_letter_code
_entity_poly.pdbx_strand_id
1 'polypeptide(L)'
;MIAIKTPKKLIEVALPLDAINVAAAREKSIRHGHPSTLHLWWARRPLAATRAVIFAQMVNDPGYQQGGGFKYGVNKEKAAIERERLFKIIEDLVKWENTNNEEVLERARAEIWRSWRETCELNKNHPQAVELFNLEKLPAFHDPFAGGGALPLEAQRLGLESYASDLNPVAVTINKAMIEISPKFVGRAPVGSRLADDKQSKLSEDWSGARGLAEDVRRYGAWMRAEAEKRIGYLYPKIEVTAEMATERTDLKPMISQQLTVIAWLWARTVKSPNPAFSHADVPLASTFVLSSKAGKEAYVEPVIDGDNYHFTVKMGMPPESVHAGTTAGKRGGFYCLLSHSPMDSNTSENKALLVL
;
A
#
# COMPACT_ATOMS: atom_id res chain seq x y z
N MET A 1 20.62 -12.26 -44.77
CA MET A 1 20.05 -11.25 -43.86
C MET A 1 21.16 -10.27 -43.48
N ILE A 2 20.93 -8.96 -43.60
CA ILE A 2 21.87 -7.96 -43.07
C ILE A 2 21.88 -8.10 -41.55
N ALA A 3 23.05 -8.27 -40.94
CA ALA A 3 23.15 -8.43 -39.50
C ALA A 3 22.80 -7.12 -38.78
N ILE A 4 21.96 -7.21 -37.76
CA ILE A 4 21.65 -6.07 -36.88
C ILE A 4 22.88 -5.80 -36.00
N LYS A 5 23.29 -4.54 -35.93
CA LYS A 5 24.40 -4.07 -35.09
C LYS A 5 23.86 -3.66 -33.72
N THR A 6 24.25 -4.39 -32.70
CA THR A 6 23.80 -4.18 -31.31
C THR A 6 24.99 -3.79 -30.43
N PRO A 7 25.14 -2.49 -30.09
CA PRO A 7 26.04 -2.08 -29.01
C PRO A 7 25.70 -2.85 -27.73
N LYS A 8 26.73 -3.27 -26.99
CA LYS A 8 26.54 -3.79 -25.63
C LYS A 8 25.77 -2.78 -24.80
N LYS A 9 24.85 -3.26 -23.97
CA LYS A 9 24.10 -2.46 -23.02
C LYS A 9 24.83 -2.39 -21.69
N LEU A 10 24.57 -1.33 -20.93
CA LEU A 10 25.23 -1.12 -19.64
C LEU A 10 24.99 -2.29 -18.67
N ILE A 11 23.80 -2.89 -18.73
CA ILE A 11 23.42 -4.07 -17.94
C ILE A 11 24.32 -5.30 -18.20
N GLU A 12 24.92 -5.41 -19.38
CA GLU A 12 25.79 -6.54 -19.75
C GLU A 12 27.22 -6.40 -19.21
N VAL A 13 27.56 -5.23 -18.65
CA VAL A 13 28.95 -4.89 -18.27
C VAL A 13 29.08 -4.62 -16.78
N ALA A 14 28.38 -3.61 -16.26
CA ALA A 14 28.50 -3.22 -14.85
C ALA A 14 27.33 -2.33 -14.41
N LEU A 15 27.02 -2.42 -13.13
CA LEU A 15 25.97 -1.63 -12.46
C LEU A 15 26.47 -1.20 -11.07
N PRO A 16 26.03 -0.04 -10.53
CA PRO A 16 26.33 0.37 -9.16
C PRO A 16 25.47 -0.43 -8.16
N LEU A 17 25.78 -1.72 -8.01
CA LEU A 17 24.99 -2.68 -7.24
C LEU A 17 24.81 -2.28 -5.78
N ASP A 18 25.82 -1.69 -5.15
CA ASP A 18 25.74 -1.25 -3.75
C ASP A 18 24.64 -0.20 -3.55
N ALA A 19 24.59 0.81 -4.42
CA ALA A 19 23.56 1.85 -4.38
C ALA A 19 22.16 1.28 -4.65
N ILE A 20 22.04 0.39 -5.65
CA ILE A 20 20.79 -0.29 -5.99
C ILE A 20 20.29 -1.12 -4.80
N ASN A 21 21.18 -1.91 -4.17
CA ASN A 21 20.84 -2.80 -3.06
C ASN A 21 20.40 -2.02 -1.81
N VAL A 22 21.12 -0.94 -1.46
CA VAL A 22 20.75 -0.06 -0.35
C VAL A 22 19.36 0.55 -0.57
N ALA A 23 19.10 1.07 -1.78
CA ALA A 23 17.80 1.65 -2.11
C ALA A 23 16.67 0.61 -2.09
N ALA A 24 16.89 -0.57 -2.68
CA ALA A 24 15.92 -1.65 -2.71
C ALA A 24 15.59 -2.19 -1.29
N ALA A 25 16.57 -2.24 -0.39
CA ALA A 25 16.34 -2.60 1.00
C ALA A 25 15.50 -1.55 1.73
N ARG A 26 15.82 -0.26 1.53
CA ARG A 26 15.10 0.87 2.12
C ARG A 26 13.63 0.95 1.68
N GLU A 27 13.34 0.58 0.44
CA GLU A 27 11.97 0.58 -0.12
C GLU A 27 10.99 -0.28 0.70
N LYS A 28 11.47 -1.38 1.31
CA LYS A 28 10.64 -2.29 2.10
C LYS A 28 9.99 -1.65 3.33
N SER A 29 10.58 -0.59 3.88
CA SER A 29 10.04 0.14 5.04
C SER A 29 9.12 1.29 4.66
N ILE A 30 8.91 1.54 3.36
CA ILE A 30 8.07 2.65 2.89
C ILE A 30 6.60 2.26 3.02
N ARG A 31 5.81 3.16 3.61
CA ARG A 31 4.39 2.94 3.94
C ARG A 31 3.46 4.00 3.36
N HIS A 32 3.99 4.92 2.55
CA HIS A 32 3.21 5.96 1.89
C HIS A 32 3.68 6.14 0.44
N GLY A 33 2.74 6.30 -0.49
CA GLY A 33 3.02 6.51 -1.92
C GLY A 33 3.57 5.31 -2.69
N HIS A 34 3.90 4.22 -2.00
CA HIS A 34 4.39 2.99 -2.63
C HIS A 34 3.24 2.13 -3.15
N PRO A 35 3.29 1.54 -4.35
CA PRO A 35 2.21 0.70 -4.89
C PRO A 35 1.74 -0.46 -4.00
N SER A 36 2.59 -0.94 -3.08
CA SER A 36 2.18 -1.94 -2.08
C SER A 36 1.15 -1.44 -1.07
N THR A 37 0.98 -0.14 -0.92
CA THR A 37 -0.05 0.45 -0.06
C THR A 37 -1.40 0.54 -0.75
N LEU A 38 -1.44 0.39 -2.08
CA LEU A 38 -2.69 0.19 -2.83
C LEU A 38 -3.14 -1.27 -2.71
N HIS A 39 -2.24 -2.21 -3.02
CA HIS A 39 -2.47 -3.64 -2.85
C HIS A 39 -1.15 -4.39 -2.65
N LEU A 40 -1.11 -5.28 -1.66
CA LEU A 40 0.03 -6.13 -1.40
C LEU A 40 0.15 -7.21 -2.50
N TRP A 41 1.28 -7.26 -3.18
CA TRP A 41 1.58 -8.31 -4.16
C TRP A 41 2.78 -9.12 -3.67
N TRP A 42 2.61 -10.45 -3.55
CA TRP A 42 3.56 -11.34 -2.86
C TRP A 42 4.97 -11.40 -3.48
N ALA A 43 5.11 -11.05 -4.75
CA ALA A 43 6.38 -11.12 -5.48
C ALA A 43 6.73 -9.80 -6.20
N ARG A 44 6.32 -8.64 -5.65
CA ARG A 44 6.65 -7.35 -6.28
C ARG A 44 8.16 -7.10 -6.23
N ARG A 45 8.76 -6.84 -7.39
CA ARG A 45 10.18 -6.45 -7.49
C ARG A 45 10.38 -5.03 -6.93
N PRO A 46 11.52 -4.74 -6.27
CA PRO A 46 11.80 -3.40 -5.80
C PRO A 46 11.85 -2.41 -6.96
N LEU A 47 11.10 -1.31 -6.85
CA LEU A 47 11.03 -0.27 -7.89
C LEU A 47 12.40 0.32 -8.18
N ALA A 48 13.22 0.54 -7.16
CA ALA A 48 14.60 1.02 -7.31
C ALA A 48 15.42 0.11 -8.25
N ALA A 49 15.40 -1.20 -8.00
CA ALA A 49 16.16 -2.16 -8.82
C ALA A 49 15.60 -2.24 -10.24
N THR A 50 14.27 -2.26 -10.37
CA THR A 50 13.58 -2.28 -11.66
C THR A 50 13.94 -1.06 -12.52
N ARG A 51 13.91 0.15 -11.96
CA ARG A 51 14.27 1.39 -12.65
C ARG A 51 15.72 1.38 -13.14
N ALA A 52 16.65 0.93 -12.30
CA ALA A 52 18.06 0.81 -12.66
C ALA A 52 18.29 -0.19 -13.81
N VAL A 53 17.64 -1.35 -13.74
CA VAL A 53 17.74 -2.42 -14.75
C VAL A 53 17.19 -1.96 -16.10
N ILE A 54 16.01 -1.32 -16.13
CA ILE A 54 15.43 -0.81 -17.38
C ILE A 54 16.32 0.26 -17.99
N PHE A 55 16.79 1.23 -17.19
CA PHE A 55 17.72 2.26 -17.68
C PHE A 55 18.98 1.62 -18.29
N ALA A 56 19.60 0.68 -17.58
CA ALA A 56 20.82 0.02 -18.04
C ALA A 56 20.61 -0.93 -19.23
N GLN A 57 19.40 -1.45 -19.41
CA GLN A 57 19.01 -2.23 -20.60
C GLN A 57 18.85 -1.33 -21.84
N MET A 58 18.39 -0.09 -21.65
CA MET A 58 18.17 0.84 -22.77
C MET A 58 19.44 1.59 -23.16
N VAL A 59 20.31 1.89 -22.18
CA VAL A 59 21.54 2.66 -22.39
C VAL A 59 22.69 1.80 -22.90
N ASN A 60 23.38 2.28 -23.93
CA ASN A 60 24.55 1.61 -24.49
C ASN A 60 25.75 1.77 -23.56
N ASP A 61 26.55 0.71 -23.44
CA ASP A 61 27.86 0.76 -22.79
C ASP A 61 28.86 1.50 -23.68
N PRO A 62 29.59 2.51 -23.19
CA PRO A 62 30.50 3.32 -24.02
C PRO A 62 31.80 2.58 -24.40
N GLY A 63 32.02 1.36 -23.92
CA GLY A 63 33.23 0.58 -24.14
C GLY A 63 33.44 0.19 -25.59
N TYR A 64 34.72 0.14 -26.00
CA TYR A 64 35.08 -0.32 -27.33
C TYR A 64 34.54 -1.73 -27.62
N GLN A 65 33.84 -1.86 -28.74
CA GLN A 65 33.33 -3.11 -29.28
C GLN A 65 33.73 -3.23 -30.75
N GLN A 66 34.31 -4.37 -31.11
CA GLN A 66 34.61 -4.74 -32.49
C GLN A 66 34.15 -6.18 -32.73
N GLY A 67 33.44 -6.40 -33.84
CA GLY A 67 32.86 -7.71 -34.19
C GLY A 67 31.47 -7.53 -34.80
N GLY A 68 30.90 -8.60 -35.36
CA GLY A 68 29.53 -8.55 -35.89
C GLY A 68 29.29 -7.53 -37.02
N GLY A 69 30.35 -7.14 -37.74
CA GLY A 69 30.26 -6.19 -38.85
C GLY A 69 30.22 -4.70 -38.47
N PHE A 70 30.58 -4.33 -37.23
CA PHE A 70 30.68 -2.94 -36.82
C PHE A 70 31.77 -2.67 -35.77
N LYS A 71 32.05 -1.38 -35.56
CA LYS A 71 32.88 -0.85 -34.48
C LYS A 71 32.08 0.20 -33.73
N TYR A 72 32.15 0.19 -32.42
CA TYR A 72 31.43 1.13 -31.56
C TYR A 72 32.24 1.44 -30.30
N GLY A 73 31.94 2.57 -29.68
CA GLY A 73 32.49 2.95 -28.38
C GLY A 73 33.90 3.56 -28.44
N VAL A 74 34.43 3.83 -27.26
CA VAL A 74 35.69 4.53 -27.03
C VAL A 74 36.69 3.65 -26.28
N ASN A 75 37.94 4.11 -26.20
CA ASN A 75 38.98 3.40 -25.46
C ASN A 75 38.61 3.19 -23.98
N LYS A 76 39.35 2.29 -23.31
CA LYS A 76 39.06 1.84 -21.94
C LYS A 76 38.96 2.99 -20.93
N GLU A 77 39.86 3.98 -21.00
CA GLU A 77 39.89 5.11 -20.05
C GLU A 77 38.67 6.01 -20.23
N LYS A 78 38.37 6.43 -21.47
CA LYS A 78 37.18 7.25 -21.76
C LYS A 78 35.88 6.52 -21.43
N ALA A 79 35.84 5.21 -21.69
CA ALA A 79 34.68 4.38 -21.35
C ALA A 79 34.47 4.28 -19.84
N ALA A 80 35.53 4.22 -19.03
CA ALA A 80 35.42 4.21 -17.58
C ALA A 80 34.82 5.53 -17.05
N ILE A 81 35.29 6.68 -17.56
CA ILE A 81 34.77 8.00 -17.20
C ILE A 81 33.28 8.12 -17.56
N GLU A 82 32.90 7.72 -18.78
CA GLU A 82 31.50 7.79 -19.21
C GLU A 82 30.60 6.80 -18.43
N ARG A 83 31.10 5.60 -18.09
CA ARG A 83 30.36 4.68 -17.21
C ARG A 83 30.12 5.27 -15.83
N GLU A 84 31.12 5.94 -15.24
CA GLU A 84 30.95 6.58 -13.94
C GLU A 84 29.86 7.66 -13.98
N ARG A 85 29.81 8.46 -15.04
CA ARG A 85 28.72 9.44 -15.27
C ARG A 85 27.35 8.74 -15.37
N LEU A 86 27.25 7.65 -16.12
CA LEU A 86 26.02 6.86 -16.24
C LEU A 86 25.60 6.23 -14.91
N PHE A 87 26.57 5.79 -14.10
CA PHE A 87 26.30 5.26 -12.75
C PHE A 87 25.76 6.34 -11.82
N LYS A 88 26.23 7.59 -11.92
CA LYS A 88 25.65 8.69 -11.15
C LYS A 88 24.17 8.94 -11.48
N ILE A 89 23.76 8.75 -12.73
CA ILE A 89 22.33 8.79 -13.09
C ILE A 89 21.57 7.66 -12.38
N ILE A 90 22.11 6.43 -12.40
CA ILE A 90 21.48 5.29 -11.69
C ILE A 90 21.41 5.53 -10.18
N GLU A 91 22.49 5.98 -9.55
CA GLU A 91 22.54 6.28 -8.12
C GLU A 91 21.49 7.32 -7.70
N ASP A 92 21.21 8.31 -8.54
CA ASP A 92 20.14 9.27 -8.30
C ASP A 92 18.76 8.67 -8.58
N LEU A 93 18.60 7.91 -9.67
CA LEU A 93 17.35 7.26 -10.04
C LEU A 93 16.86 6.32 -8.94
N VAL A 94 17.73 5.55 -8.30
CA VAL A 94 17.31 4.52 -7.33
C VAL A 94 16.82 5.10 -6.00
N LYS A 95 17.14 6.35 -5.67
CA LYS A 95 16.71 7.00 -4.42
C LYS A 95 15.20 7.20 -4.42
N TRP A 96 14.54 6.80 -3.33
CA TRP A 96 13.09 6.92 -3.18
C TRP A 96 12.61 8.37 -3.36
N GLU A 97 13.35 9.33 -2.79
CA GLU A 97 13.07 10.76 -2.85
C GLU A 97 13.00 11.29 -4.28
N ASN A 98 13.73 10.66 -5.20
CA ASN A 98 13.83 11.08 -6.59
C ASN A 98 12.80 10.42 -7.51
N THR A 99 11.92 9.57 -6.97
CA THR A 99 10.96 8.77 -7.75
C THR A 99 10.04 9.61 -8.66
N ASN A 100 9.77 10.87 -8.29
CA ASN A 100 9.00 11.84 -9.08
C ASN A 100 9.80 13.13 -9.36
N ASN A 101 11.14 13.08 -9.28
CA ASN A 101 11.99 14.24 -9.56
C ASN A 101 12.23 14.32 -11.07
N GLU A 102 11.54 15.26 -11.74
CA GLU A 102 11.62 15.40 -13.21
C GLU A 102 13.02 15.76 -13.72
N GLU A 103 13.85 16.45 -12.94
CA GLU A 103 15.24 16.72 -13.35
C GLU A 103 16.05 15.42 -13.46
N VAL A 104 15.88 14.51 -12.50
CA VAL A 104 16.54 13.19 -12.50
C VAL A 104 15.98 12.31 -13.61
N LEU A 105 14.64 12.28 -13.76
CA LEU A 105 13.98 11.48 -14.79
C LEU A 105 14.35 11.96 -16.20
N GLU A 106 14.45 13.27 -16.43
CA GLU A 106 14.78 13.82 -17.73
C GLU A 106 16.23 13.54 -18.14
N ARG A 107 17.19 13.60 -17.20
CA ARG A 107 18.56 13.13 -17.46
C ARG A 107 18.57 11.67 -17.92
N ALA A 108 17.78 10.81 -17.28
CA ALA A 108 17.70 9.40 -17.65
C ALA A 108 17.06 9.19 -19.03
N ARG A 109 15.93 9.86 -19.30
CA ARG A 109 15.23 9.83 -20.59
C ARG A 109 16.14 10.31 -21.73
N ALA A 110 16.90 11.38 -21.51
CA ALA A 110 17.84 11.90 -22.49
C ALA A 110 18.93 10.88 -22.89
N GLU A 111 19.50 10.15 -21.92
CA GLU A 111 20.49 9.09 -22.22
C GLU A 111 19.89 7.88 -22.93
N ILE A 112 18.64 7.51 -22.60
CA ILE A 112 17.89 6.47 -23.31
C ILE A 112 17.70 6.87 -24.78
N TRP A 113 17.25 8.10 -25.04
CA TRP A 113 17.09 8.63 -26.40
C TRP A 113 18.42 8.71 -27.16
N ARG A 114 19.49 9.18 -26.50
CA ARG A 114 20.83 9.22 -27.10
C ARG A 114 21.27 7.82 -27.53
N SER A 115 21.18 6.85 -26.63
CA SER A 115 21.57 5.44 -26.90
C SER A 115 20.72 4.82 -28.02
N TRP A 116 19.43 5.13 -28.06
CA TRP A 116 18.55 4.67 -29.14
C TRP A 116 18.95 5.26 -30.48
N ARG A 117 19.16 6.58 -30.56
CA ARG A 117 19.56 7.26 -31.80
C ARG A 117 20.90 6.76 -32.33
N GLU A 118 21.88 6.50 -31.45
CA GLU A 118 23.14 5.85 -31.83
C GLU A 118 22.91 4.45 -32.42
N THR A 119 22.00 3.66 -31.82
CA THR A 119 21.63 2.33 -32.32
C THR A 119 20.96 2.42 -33.70
N CYS A 120 20.08 3.40 -33.90
CA CYS A 120 19.42 3.63 -35.19
C CYS A 120 20.42 4.03 -36.27
N GLU A 121 21.36 4.92 -35.96
CA GLU A 121 22.39 5.37 -36.90
C GLU A 121 23.28 4.21 -37.37
N LEU A 122 23.66 3.30 -36.46
CA LEU A 122 24.42 2.10 -36.82
C LEU A 122 23.67 1.21 -37.84
N ASN A 123 22.35 1.16 -37.71
CA ASN A 123 21.46 0.31 -38.49
C ASN A 123 20.71 1.04 -39.62
N LYS A 124 21.07 2.28 -39.95
CA LYS A 124 20.36 3.09 -40.97
C LYS A 124 20.28 2.46 -42.37
N ASN A 125 21.23 1.59 -42.70
CA ASN A 125 21.29 0.87 -43.98
C ASN A 125 20.56 -0.50 -43.93
N HIS A 126 19.90 -0.85 -42.82
CA HIS A 126 19.12 -2.08 -42.72
C HIS A 126 17.86 -1.97 -43.60
N PRO A 127 17.44 -3.03 -44.33
CA PRO A 127 16.28 -2.96 -45.23
C PRO A 127 14.98 -2.56 -44.54
N GLN A 128 14.86 -2.86 -43.24
CA GLN A 128 13.73 -2.51 -42.39
C GLN A 128 14.04 -1.35 -41.42
N ALA A 129 15.01 -0.48 -41.73
CA ALA A 129 15.43 0.59 -40.81
C ALA A 129 14.29 1.54 -40.42
N VAL A 130 13.39 1.84 -41.36
CA VAL A 130 12.21 2.71 -41.11
C VAL A 130 11.30 2.13 -40.03
N GLU A 131 11.14 0.81 -40.01
CA GLU A 131 10.26 0.11 -39.07
C GLU A 131 10.97 -0.19 -37.74
N LEU A 132 12.19 -0.76 -37.80
CA LEU A 132 12.89 -1.29 -36.63
C LEU A 132 13.78 -0.27 -35.91
N PHE A 133 14.17 0.83 -36.57
CA PHE A 133 15.17 1.79 -36.09
C PHE A 133 14.72 3.24 -36.27
N ASN A 134 13.49 3.53 -35.84
CA ASN A 134 12.90 4.86 -35.93
C ASN A 134 13.56 5.85 -34.94
N LEU A 135 14.15 6.94 -35.46
CA LEU A 135 14.84 7.97 -34.66
C LEU A 135 13.93 8.80 -33.74
N GLU A 136 12.63 8.82 -34.04
CA GLU A 136 11.61 9.63 -33.37
C GLU A 136 10.69 8.79 -32.47
N LYS A 137 10.87 7.47 -32.43
CA LYS A 137 10.08 6.57 -31.59
C LYS A 137 10.96 5.54 -30.89
N LEU A 138 10.93 5.53 -29.55
CA LEU A 138 11.53 4.47 -28.75
C LEU A 138 10.78 3.14 -28.95
N PRO A 139 11.46 1.99 -28.81
CA PRO A 139 10.77 0.70 -28.79
C PRO A 139 9.81 0.64 -27.59
N ALA A 140 8.66 0.01 -27.79
CA ALA A 140 7.69 -0.22 -26.72
C ALA A 140 8.20 -1.24 -25.71
N PHE A 141 7.84 -1.04 -24.43
CA PHE A 141 8.15 -1.96 -23.34
C PHE A 141 6.99 -2.93 -23.15
N HIS A 142 7.27 -4.23 -23.19
CA HIS A 142 6.27 -5.28 -23.01
C HIS A 142 6.65 -6.19 -21.85
N ASP A 143 5.77 -6.28 -20.84
CA ASP A 143 5.89 -7.22 -19.73
C ASP A 143 4.69 -8.17 -19.72
N PRO A 144 4.83 -9.39 -20.28
CA PRO A 144 3.72 -10.32 -20.39
C PRO A 144 3.34 -11.00 -19.06
N PHE A 145 4.13 -10.80 -18.00
CA PHE A 145 3.96 -11.42 -16.67
C PHE A 145 4.11 -10.38 -15.56
N ALA A 146 3.39 -9.26 -15.70
CA ALA A 146 3.67 -8.05 -14.95
C ALA A 146 3.43 -8.15 -13.44
N GLY A 147 2.56 -9.08 -13.00
CA GLY A 147 2.21 -9.27 -11.60
C GLY A 147 1.86 -7.94 -10.92
N GLY A 148 2.64 -7.56 -9.91
CA GLY A 148 2.46 -6.32 -9.15
C GLY A 148 2.78 -5.01 -9.89
N GLY A 149 3.22 -5.08 -11.16
CA GLY A 149 3.34 -3.92 -12.05
C GLY A 149 4.58 -3.04 -11.86
N ALA A 150 5.64 -3.55 -11.22
CA ALA A 150 6.86 -2.78 -10.98
C ALA A 150 7.58 -2.39 -12.28
N LEU A 151 7.86 -3.36 -13.15
CA LEU A 151 8.53 -3.19 -14.43
C LEU A 151 7.83 -2.17 -15.35
N PRO A 152 6.54 -2.35 -15.69
CA PRO A 152 5.88 -1.43 -16.59
C PRO A 152 5.66 -0.03 -15.99
N LEU A 153 5.51 0.09 -14.67
CA LEU A 153 5.44 1.40 -14.01
C LEU A 153 6.75 2.18 -14.17
N GLU A 154 7.89 1.54 -13.91
CA GLU A 154 9.18 2.20 -14.01
C GLU A 154 9.59 2.45 -15.46
N ALA A 155 9.21 1.57 -16.39
CA ALA A 155 9.37 1.80 -17.82
C ALA A 155 8.62 3.07 -18.26
N GLN A 156 7.37 3.25 -17.80
CA GLN A 156 6.60 4.46 -18.09
C GLN A 156 7.24 5.71 -17.48
N ARG A 157 7.78 5.64 -16.25
CA ARG A 157 8.53 6.76 -15.63
C ARG A 157 9.75 7.18 -16.46
N LEU A 158 10.43 6.21 -17.07
CA LEU A 158 11.58 6.40 -17.96
C LEU A 158 11.17 6.79 -19.40
N GLY A 159 9.89 7.07 -19.66
CA GLY A 159 9.41 7.58 -20.94
C GLY A 159 9.11 6.50 -21.99
N LEU A 160 9.07 5.22 -21.61
CA LEU A 160 8.73 4.13 -22.52
C LEU A 160 7.22 3.92 -22.62
N GLU A 161 6.73 3.70 -23.83
CA GLU A 161 5.37 3.22 -24.10
C GLU A 161 5.24 1.81 -23.50
N SER A 162 4.54 1.67 -22.39
CA SER A 162 4.58 0.46 -21.55
C SER A 162 3.28 -0.34 -21.63
N TYR A 163 3.42 -1.62 -21.97
CA TYR A 163 2.36 -2.60 -22.09
C TYR A 163 2.58 -3.72 -21.08
N ALA A 164 1.54 -4.05 -20.32
CA ALA A 164 1.56 -5.08 -19.30
C ALA A 164 0.41 -6.06 -19.51
N SER A 165 0.68 -7.35 -19.34
CA SER A 165 -0.36 -8.38 -19.25
C SER A 165 -0.09 -9.30 -18.06
N ASP A 166 -1.14 -9.97 -17.61
CA ASP A 166 -1.06 -11.05 -16.63
C ASP A 166 -2.31 -11.93 -16.76
N LEU A 167 -2.20 -13.21 -16.42
CA LEU A 167 -3.36 -14.10 -16.35
C LEU A 167 -4.20 -13.83 -15.10
N ASN A 168 -3.58 -13.35 -14.03
CA ASN A 168 -4.25 -13.07 -12.78
C ASN A 168 -5.05 -11.75 -12.87
N PRO A 169 -6.37 -11.77 -12.69
CA PRO A 169 -7.19 -10.57 -12.79
C PRO A 169 -6.82 -9.51 -11.75
N VAL A 170 -6.32 -9.89 -10.58
CA VAL A 170 -5.84 -8.95 -9.55
C VAL A 170 -4.60 -8.20 -10.05
N ALA A 171 -3.65 -8.90 -10.68
CA ALA A 171 -2.49 -8.26 -11.30
C ALA A 171 -2.93 -7.29 -12.40
N VAL A 172 -3.86 -7.71 -13.27
CA VAL A 172 -4.41 -6.84 -14.31
C VAL A 172 -5.04 -5.58 -13.72
N THR A 173 -5.86 -5.69 -12.68
CA THR A 173 -6.48 -4.53 -12.02
C THR A 173 -5.45 -3.58 -11.41
N ILE A 174 -4.41 -4.10 -10.76
CA ILE A 174 -3.30 -3.29 -10.21
C ILE A 174 -2.61 -2.51 -11.33
N ASN A 175 -2.25 -3.18 -12.43
CA ASN A 175 -1.59 -2.53 -13.56
C ASN A 175 -2.51 -1.49 -14.22
N LYS A 176 -3.80 -1.80 -14.40
CA LYS A 176 -4.76 -0.82 -14.92
C LYS A 176 -4.79 0.45 -14.09
N ALA A 177 -4.86 0.34 -12.77
CA ALA A 177 -4.84 1.51 -11.88
C ALA A 177 -3.53 2.32 -12.02
N MET A 178 -2.39 1.63 -12.07
CA MET A 178 -1.06 2.25 -12.04
C MET A 178 -0.64 2.88 -13.37
N ILE A 179 -0.72 2.14 -14.49
CA ILE A 179 -0.10 2.53 -15.76
C ILE A 179 -1.09 2.82 -16.89
N GLU A 180 -2.36 2.49 -16.74
CA GLU A 180 -3.38 2.71 -17.79
C GLU A 180 -4.35 3.85 -17.45
N ILE A 181 -4.92 3.83 -16.25
CA ILE A 181 -5.96 4.79 -15.82
C ILE A 181 -5.31 6.13 -15.48
N SER A 182 -4.35 6.15 -14.54
CA SER A 182 -3.76 7.39 -14.03
C SER A 182 -3.20 8.31 -15.14
N PRO A 183 -2.47 7.80 -16.15
CA PRO A 183 -1.95 8.62 -17.24
C PRO A 183 -3.03 9.31 -18.09
N LYS A 184 -4.22 8.72 -18.23
CA LYS A 184 -5.33 9.31 -19.02
C LYS A 184 -5.84 10.62 -18.40
N PHE A 185 -5.56 10.86 -17.13
CA PHE A 185 -6.00 12.04 -16.37
C PHE A 185 -4.87 13.02 -16.04
N VAL A 186 -3.68 12.85 -16.63
CA VAL A 186 -2.57 13.78 -16.41
C VAL A 186 -2.95 15.20 -16.83
N GLY A 187 -2.72 16.16 -15.93
CA GLY A 187 -2.99 17.59 -16.17
C GLY A 187 -4.47 17.96 -16.20
N ARG A 188 -5.39 17.02 -15.89
CA ARG A 188 -6.82 17.28 -15.89
C ARG A 188 -7.27 17.80 -14.52
N ALA A 189 -8.16 18.80 -14.54
CA ALA A 189 -8.83 19.26 -13.34
C ALA A 189 -9.85 18.21 -12.83
N PRO A 190 -10.10 18.15 -11.50
CA PRO A 190 -11.12 17.28 -10.93
C PRO A 190 -12.53 17.70 -11.38
N VAL A 191 -13.39 16.73 -11.64
CA VAL A 191 -14.78 16.97 -12.09
C VAL A 191 -15.82 16.84 -10.96
N GLY A 192 -15.47 16.15 -9.87
CA GLY A 192 -16.36 15.94 -8.73
C GLY A 192 -16.72 17.24 -8.03
N SER A 193 -17.89 17.30 -7.41
CA SER A 193 -18.31 18.48 -6.64
C SER A 193 -17.32 18.75 -5.49
N ARG A 194 -16.96 20.02 -5.28
CA ARG A 194 -16.14 20.42 -4.13
C ARG A 194 -16.84 20.05 -2.83
N LEU A 195 -16.05 19.67 -1.83
CA LEU A 195 -16.60 19.39 -0.50
C LEU A 195 -16.94 20.70 0.21
N ALA A 196 -17.94 20.68 1.10
CA ALA A 196 -18.37 21.87 1.83
C ALA A 196 -17.25 22.47 2.70
N ASP A 197 -16.37 21.63 3.24
CA ASP A 197 -15.25 22.02 4.11
C ASP A 197 -13.96 22.35 3.34
N ASP A 198 -14.04 22.50 2.02
CA ASP A 198 -12.86 22.70 1.20
C ASP A 198 -12.35 24.15 1.31
N LYS A 199 -11.34 24.34 2.16
CA LYS A 199 -10.68 25.64 2.38
C LYS A 199 -9.80 26.08 1.20
N GLN A 200 -9.77 25.33 0.09
CA GLN A 200 -8.95 25.60 -1.10
C GLN A 200 -9.31 26.87 -1.89
N SER A 201 -10.22 27.72 -1.40
CA SER A 201 -10.83 28.81 -2.17
C SER A 201 -9.92 29.99 -2.56
N LYS A 202 -8.60 29.96 -2.30
CA LYS A 202 -7.71 31.14 -2.54
C LYS A 202 -6.31 30.89 -3.10
N LEU A 203 -5.91 29.66 -3.42
CA LEU A 203 -4.60 29.38 -4.04
C LEU A 203 -4.80 28.86 -5.46
N SER A 204 -3.88 29.21 -6.36
CA SER A 204 -3.87 28.68 -7.73
C SER A 204 -3.91 27.16 -7.70
N GLU A 205 -4.93 26.56 -8.30
CA GLU A 205 -5.07 25.12 -8.34
C GLU A 205 -4.04 24.51 -9.30
N ASP A 206 -3.09 23.76 -8.76
CA ASP A 206 -2.07 23.04 -9.53
C ASP A 206 -2.51 21.58 -9.76
N TRP A 207 -3.01 21.31 -10.96
CA TRP A 207 -3.46 20.00 -11.41
C TRP A 207 -2.38 19.22 -12.20
N SER A 208 -1.10 19.55 -12.02
CA SER A 208 0.00 18.80 -12.62
C SER A 208 -0.02 17.31 -12.26
N GLY A 209 0.41 16.48 -13.20
CA GLY A 209 0.40 15.02 -13.04
C GLY A 209 -1.00 14.48 -12.78
N ALA A 210 -1.12 13.50 -11.87
CA ALA A 210 -2.39 12.86 -11.54
C ALA A 210 -3.16 13.53 -10.38
N ARG A 211 -2.84 14.79 -10.02
CA ARG A 211 -3.43 15.45 -8.85
C ARG A 211 -4.93 15.67 -8.95
N GLY A 212 -5.45 16.01 -10.13
CA GLY A 212 -6.89 16.15 -10.33
C GLY A 212 -7.65 14.83 -10.15
N LEU A 213 -7.10 13.71 -10.63
CA LEU A 213 -7.67 12.39 -10.38
C LEU A 213 -7.65 12.04 -8.88
N ALA A 214 -6.54 12.30 -8.20
CA ALA A 214 -6.43 12.05 -6.76
C ALA A 214 -7.47 12.85 -5.97
N GLU A 215 -7.71 14.09 -6.40
CA GLU A 215 -8.74 14.96 -5.82
C GLU A 215 -10.16 14.44 -6.09
N ASP A 216 -10.44 13.93 -7.29
CA ASP A 216 -11.73 13.27 -7.58
C ASP A 216 -11.95 12.02 -6.74
N VAL A 217 -10.92 11.19 -6.54
CA VAL A 217 -11.00 10.03 -5.65
C VAL A 217 -11.31 10.45 -4.23
N ARG A 218 -10.71 11.55 -3.74
CA ARG A 218 -10.99 12.11 -2.41
C ARG A 218 -12.44 12.58 -2.30
N ARG A 219 -12.92 13.35 -3.28
CA ARG A 219 -14.31 13.86 -3.33
C ARG A 219 -15.32 12.71 -3.36
N TYR A 220 -15.06 11.71 -4.20
CA TYR A 220 -15.91 10.52 -4.31
C TYR A 220 -15.94 9.72 -3.01
N GLY A 221 -14.79 9.53 -2.35
CA GLY A 221 -14.71 8.86 -1.06
C GLY A 221 -15.50 9.59 0.04
N ALA A 222 -15.45 10.91 0.06
CA ALA A 222 -16.25 11.70 1.00
C ALA A 222 -17.76 11.60 0.72
N TRP A 223 -18.16 11.63 -0.55
CA TRP A 223 -19.56 11.40 -0.94
C TRP A 223 -20.03 9.99 -0.55
N MET A 224 -19.23 8.96 -0.83
CA MET A 224 -19.54 7.57 -0.43
C MET A 224 -19.72 7.45 1.07
N ARG A 225 -18.83 8.06 1.87
CA ARG A 225 -18.93 8.07 3.33
C ARG A 225 -20.23 8.74 3.78
N ALA A 226 -20.57 9.90 3.23
CA ALA A 226 -21.80 10.61 3.58
C ALA A 226 -23.05 9.80 3.22
N GLU A 227 -23.04 9.09 2.09
CA GLU A 227 -24.15 8.23 1.68
C GLU A 227 -24.25 6.97 2.55
N ALA A 228 -23.12 6.39 2.95
CA ALA A 228 -23.08 5.29 3.92
C ALA A 228 -23.65 5.71 5.28
N GLU A 229 -23.24 6.88 5.79
CA GLU A 229 -23.75 7.43 7.06
C GLU A 229 -25.28 7.57 7.05
N LYS A 230 -25.88 8.06 5.95
CA LYS A 230 -27.34 8.15 5.84
C LYS A 230 -28.03 6.79 5.89
N ARG A 231 -27.43 5.77 5.27
CA ARG A 231 -28.05 4.44 5.09
C ARG A 231 -27.87 3.53 6.28
N ILE A 232 -26.71 3.60 6.95
CA ILE A 232 -26.32 2.66 8.00
C ILE A 232 -25.72 3.35 9.24
N GLY A 233 -25.66 4.69 9.29
CA GLY A 233 -25.11 5.41 10.44
C GLY A 233 -25.91 5.20 11.72
N TYR A 234 -27.19 4.84 11.63
CA TYR A 234 -27.99 4.45 12.80
C TYR A 234 -27.44 3.19 13.52
N LEU A 235 -26.63 2.37 12.84
CA LEU A 235 -25.93 1.24 13.45
C LEU A 235 -24.77 1.70 14.36
N TYR A 236 -24.36 2.97 14.29
CA TYR A 236 -23.28 3.59 15.08
C TYR A 236 -23.88 4.69 15.98
N PRO A 237 -24.61 4.30 17.05
CA PRO A 237 -25.30 5.25 17.89
C PRO A 237 -24.32 6.19 18.59
N LYS A 238 -24.82 7.37 18.98
CA LYS A 238 -24.07 8.30 19.82
C LYS A 238 -24.36 8.05 21.28
N ILE A 239 -23.33 8.14 22.11
CA ILE A 239 -23.41 8.03 23.56
C ILE A 239 -22.92 9.35 24.16
N GLU A 240 -23.67 9.88 25.11
CA GLU A 240 -23.21 11.02 25.91
C GLU A 240 -22.23 10.55 26.97
N VAL A 241 -21.10 11.23 27.09
CA VAL A 241 -20.18 10.99 28.20
C VAL A 241 -20.74 11.62 29.47
N THR A 242 -21.15 10.79 30.43
CA THR A 242 -21.68 11.28 31.71
C THR A 242 -20.59 11.50 32.75
N ALA A 243 -20.90 12.25 33.81
CA ALA A 243 -19.99 12.48 34.94
C ALA A 243 -19.67 11.16 35.69
N GLU A 244 -20.64 10.25 35.77
CA GLU A 244 -20.49 8.94 36.37
C GLU A 244 -19.45 8.11 35.60
N MET A 245 -19.54 8.07 34.26
CA MET A 245 -18.54 7.39 33.41
C MET A 245 -17.13 7.94 33.66
N ALA A 246 -17.01 9.27 33.77
CA ALA A 246 -15.73 9.95 33.97
C ALA A 246 -15.16 9.81 35.40
N THR A 247 -15.93 9.26 36.34
CA THR A 247 -15.49 8.99 37.72
C THR A 247 -14.41 7.90 37.72
N GLU A 248 -14.65 6.81 36.98
CA GLU A 248 -13.69 5.69 36.85
C GLU A 248 -12.79 5.81 35.62
N ARG A 249 -13.21 6.57 34.60
CA ARG A 249 -12.46 6.82 33.37
C ARG A 249 -11.99 8.26 33.31
N THR A 250 -10.88 8.56 33.97
CA THR A 250 -10.32 9.92 34.01
C THR A 250 -10.00 10.48 32.63
N ASP A 251 -9.73 9.62 31.65
CA ASP A 251 -9.54 9.96 30.24
C ASP A 251 -10.80 10.55 29.59
N LEU A 252 -11.99 10.28 30.13
CA LEU A 252 -13.26 10.82 29.65
C LEU A 252 -13.63 12.16 30.30
N LYS A 253 -12.95 12.61 31.36
CA LYS A 253 -13.22 13.90 32.03
C LYS A 253 -13.25 15.12 31.08
N PRO A 254 -12.34 15.25 30.10
CA PRO A 254 -12.38 16.36 29.14
C PRO A 254 -13.58 16.32 28.19
N MET A 255 -14.28 15.18 28.16
CA MET A 255 -15.34 14.88 27.19
C MET A 255 -16.72 14.83 27.82
N ILE A 256 -16.88 15.15 29.12
CA ILE A 256 -18.20 15.17 29.78
C ILE A 256 -19.18 16.05 28.98
N SER A 257 -20.41 15.55 28.81
CA SER A 257 -21.49 16.13 27.99
C SER A 257 -21.22 16.17 26.48
N GLN A 258 -20.11 15.57 26.00
CA GLN A 258 -19.90 15.35 24.57
C GLN A 258 -20.60 14.07 24.12
N GLN A 259 -21.13 14.12 22.90
CA GLN A 259 -21.73 12.97 22.21
C GLN A 259 -20.65 12.29 21.37
N LEU A 260 -20.28 11.07 21.74
CA LEU A 260 -19.29 10.26 21.03
C LEU A 260 -19.99 9.20 20.18
N THR A 261 -19.51 8.99 18.95
CA THR A 261 -20.00 7.91 18.10
C THR A 261 -19.36 6.60 18.52
N VAL A 262 -20.18 5.59 18.79
CA VAL A 262 -19.72 4.21 18.96
C VAL A 262 -19.10 3.74 17.66
N ILE A 263 -17.87 3.25 17.69
CA ILE A 263 -17.16 2.78 16.48
C ILE A 263 -16.82 1.30 16.52
N ALA A 264 -17.00 0.63 17.67
CA ALA A 264 -16.68 -0.78 17.83
C ALA A 264 -17.65 -1.49 18.76
N TRP A 265 -17.82 -2.79 18.52
CA TRP A 265 -18.59 -3.71 19.36
C TRP A 265 -17.75 -4.94 19.64
N LEU A 266 -17.83 -5.44 20.87
CA LEU A 266 -17.37 -6.78 21.19
C LEU A 266 -18.56 -7.73 21.13
N TRP A 267 -18.45 -8.69 20.23
CA TRP A 267 -19.44 -9.75 20.07
C TRP A 267 -18.93 -11.02 20.74
N ALA A 268 -19.82 -11.71 21.44
CA ALA A 268 -19.57 -13.08 21.83
C ALA A 268 -20.80 -13.93 21.62
N ARG A 269 -20.55 -15.23 21.47
CA ARG A 269 -21.60 -16.24 21.57
C ARG A 269 -22.02 -16.33 23.03
N THR A 270 -23.31 -16.43 23.28
CA THR A 270 -23.88 -16.62 24.61
C THR A 270 -24.62 -17.94 24.69
N VAL A 271 -24.56 -18.59 25.85
CA VAL A 271 -25.32 -19.80 26.18
C VAL A 271 -26.10 -19.56 27.47
N LYS A 272 -27.23 -20.24 27.66
CA LYS A 272 -27.93 -20.21 28.94
C LYS A 272 -27.08 -20.86 30.02
N SER A 273 -27.11 -20.30 31.23
CA SER A 273 -26.48 -20.94 32.37
C SER A 273 -27.06 -22.34 32.58
N PRO A 274 -26.22 -23.37 32.78
CA PRO A 274 -26.68 -24.73 33.07
C PRO A 274 -27.16 -24.90 34.52
N ASN A 275 -26.91 -23.92 35.39
CA ASN A 275 -27.39 -23.92 36.76
C ASN A 275 -28.83 -23.39 36.81
N PRO A 276 -29.82 -24.17 37.31
CA PRO A 276 -31.22 -23.76 37.39
C PRO A 276 -31.47 -22.43 38.11
N ALA A 277 -30.62 -22.03 39.06
CA ALA A 277 -30.74 -20.76 39.76
C ALA A 277 -30.50 -19.53 38.85
N PHE A 278 -29.82 -19.73 37.71
CA PHE A 278 -29.45 -18.67 36.77
C PHE A 278 -29.89 -19.00 35.34
N SER A 279 -30.86 -19.89 35.14
CA SER A 279 -31.26 -20.36 33.81
C SER A 279 -31.82 -19.25 32.90
N HIS A 280 -32.17 -18.10 33.46
CA HIS A 280 -32.56 -16.90 32.73
C HIS A 280 -31.36 -16.18 32.09
N ALA A 281 -30.17 -16.28 32.68
CA ALA A 281 -28.99 -15.54 32.27
C ALA A 281 -28.35 -16.14 31.01
N ASP A 282 -28.06 -15.26 30.04
CA ASP A 282 -27.21 -15.57 28.89
C ASP A 282 -25.76 -15.24 29.26
N VAL A 283 -24.86 -16.21 29.17
CA VAL A 283 -23.47 -16.08 29.61
C VAL A 283 -22.54 -16.16 28.42
N PRO A 284 -21.55 -15.26 28.28
CA PRO A 284 -20.68 -15.25 27.11
C PRO A 284 -19.66 -16.37 27.12
N LEU A 285 -19.36 -16.84 25.92
CA LEU A 285 -18.24 -17.68 25.58
C LEU A 285 -17.10 -16.76 25.10
N ALA A 286 -16.30 -16.26 26.03
CA ALA A 286 -15.18 -15.37 25.76
C ALA A 286 -13.86 -16.07 26.11
N SER A 287 -12.92 -16.14 25.17
CA SER A 287 -11.59 -16.72 25.41
C SER A 287 -10.60 -15.74 26.07
N THR A 288 -10.99 -14.47 26.16
CA THR A 288 -10.24 -13.39 26.82
C THR A 288 -11.17 -12.20 27.03
N PHE A 289 -10.89 -11.41 28.06
CA PHE A 289 -11.48 -10.10 28.28
C PHE A 289 -10.46 -8.95 28.10
N VAL A 290 -9.26 -9.25 27.58
CA VAL A 290 -8.25 -8.23 27.28
C VAL A 290 -8.59 -7.50 25.98
N LEU A 291 -8.66 -6.16 26.02
CA LEU A 291 -8.94 -5.32 24.84
C LEU A 291 -7.66 -4.85 24.15
N SER A 292 -6.66 -4.47 24.94
CA SER A 292 -5.38 -3.99 24.44
C SER A 292 -4.27 -4.41 25.39
N SER A 293 -3.25 -5.06 24.84
CA SER A 293 -2.01 -5.42 25.54
C SER A 293 -0.85 -4.47 25.20
N LYS A 294 -1.13 -3.39 24.47
CA LYS A 294 -0.09 -2.44 24.04
C LYS A 294 0.37 -1.60 25.24
N ALA A 295 1.68 -1.60 25.48
CA ALA A 295 2.32 -0.82 26.53
C ALA A 295 1.88 0.66 26.52
N GLY A 296 1.39 1.16 27.66
CA GLY A 296 0.87 2.51 27.84
C GLY A 296 -0.51 2.79 27.23
N LYS A 297 -1.18 1.77 26.68
CA LYS A 297 -2.54 1.80 26.12
C LYS A 297 -3.31 0.54 26.48
N GLU A 298 -3.01 -0.04 27.64
CA GLU A 298 -3.63 -1.26 28.11
C GLU A 298 -5.08 -1.00 28.53
N ALA A 299 -5.96 -1.93 28.19
CA ALA A 299 -7.36 -1.88 28.54
C ALA A 299 -7.95 -3.30 28.59
N TYR A 300 -8.92 -3.51 29.46
CA TYR A 300 -9.60 -4.79 29.60
C TYR A 300 -11.07 -4.60 30.00
N VAL A 301 -11.85 -5.65 29.80
CA VAL A 301 -13.23 -5.75 30.25
C VAL A 301 -13.25 -6.48 31.59
N GLU A 302 -13.91 -5.88 32.58
CA GLU A 302 -14.16 -6.48 33.88
C GLU A 302 -15.64 -6.86 33.99
N PRO A 303 -15.95 -8.15 34.14
CA PRO A 303 -17.29 -8.60 34.50
C PRO A 303 -17.59 -8.23 35.95
N VAL A 304 -18.66 -7.47 36.17
CA VAL A 304 -19.16 -7.10 37.50
C VAL A 304 -20.43 -7.89 37.77
N ILE A 305 -20.38 -8.76 38.78
CA ILE A 305 -21.51 -9.61 39.18
C ILE A 305 -22.37 -8.85 40.19
N ASP A 306 -23.67 -8.79 39.94
CA ASP A 306 -24.66 -8.16 40.82
C ASP A 306 -25.82 -9.14 41.04
N GLY A 307 -25.77 -9.87 42.16
CA GLY A 307 -26.75 -10.89 42.51
C GLY A 307 -26.81 -12.03 41.48
N ASP A 308 -27.93 -12.13 40.78
CA ASP A 308 -28.20 -13.13 39.74
C ASP A 308 -27.97 -12.60 38.31
N ASN A 309 -27.44 -11.38 38.18
CA ASN A 309 -27.11 -10.73 36.92
C ASN A 309 -25.65 -10.30 36.89
N TYR A 310 -25.19 -9.84 35.73
CA TYR A 310 -23.86 -9.26 35.56
C TYR A 310 -23.89 -8.16 34.50
N HIS A 311 -22.90 -7.27 34.57
CA HIS A 311 -22.62 -6.30 33.52
C HIS A 311 -21.11 -6.21 33.29
N PHE A 312 -20.70 -5.52 32.23
CA PHE A 312 -19.29 -5.33 31.89
C PHE A 312 -18.89 -3.87 32.08
N THR A 313 -17.69 -3.66 32.62
CA THR A 313 -17.06 -2.34 32.70
C THR A 313 -15.72 -2.37 31.97
N VAL A 314 -15.32 -1.24 31.37
CA VAL A 314 -14.00 -1.12 30.75
C VAL A 314 -13.05 -0.46 31.74
N LYS A 315 -11.95 -1.15 32.04
CA LYS A 315 -10.88 -0.65 32.90
C LYS A 315 -9.65 -0.34 32.07
N MET A 316 -9.00 0.76 32.40
CA MET A 316 -7.73 1.18 31.82
C MET A 316 -6.57 0.69 32.67
N GLY A 317 -5.46 0.33 32.03
CA GLY A 317 -4.26 -0.15 32.71
C GLY A 317 -4.03 -1.65 32.54
N MET A 318 -3.04 -2.16 33.27
CA MET A 318 -2.54 -3.53 33.09
C MET A 318 -3.64 -4.55 33.42
N PRO A 319 -3.99 -5.46 32.49
CA PRO A 319 -5.01 -6.47 32.74
C PRO A 319 -4.56 -7.43 33.87
N PRO A 320 -5.42 -7.71 34.87
CA PRO A 320 -5.12 -8.73 35.87
C PRO A 320 -5.13 -10.13 35.25
N GLU A 321 -4.47 -11.10 35.89
CA GLU A 321 -4.37 -12.46 35.36
C GLU A 321 -5.76 -13.11 35.11
N SER A 322 -6.75 -12.76 35.93
CA SER A 322 -8.12 -13.27 35.86
C SER A 322 -8.85 -12.99 34.53
N VAL A 323 -8.50 -11.91 33.81
CA VAL A 323 -9.21 -11.54 32.57
C VAL A 323 -8.59 -12.15 31.32
N HIS A 324 -7.41 -12.78 31.42
CA HIS A 324 -6.75 -13.39 30.26
C HIS A 324 -7.48 -14.61 29.71
N ALA A 325 -8.14 -15.37 30.59
CA ALA A 325 -8.90 -16.56 30.20
C ALA A 325 -10.35 -16.25 29.82
N GLY A 326 -10.86 -15.05 30.10
CA GLY A 326 -12.29 -14.78 29.92
C GLY A 326 -13.16 -15.78 30.69
N THR A 327 -14.10 -16.44 30.01
CA THR A 327 -14.87 -17.58 30.54
C THR A 327 -14.31 -18.94 30.12
N THR A 328 -13.17 -19.01 29.42
CA THR A 328 -12.62 -20.30 28.98
C THR A 328 -12.01 -21.10 30.12
N ALA A 329 -12.23 -22.41 30.10
CA ALA A 329 -11.53 -23.39 30.93
C ALA A 329 -10.21 -23.88 30.29
N GLY A 330 -9.74 -23.20 29.23
CA GLY A 330 -8.54 -23.55 28.46
C GLY A 330 -8.86 -24.30 27.16
N LYS A 331 -7.82 -24.57 26.36
CA LYS A 331 -7.89 -25.07 24.95
C LYS A 331 -8.75 -26.34 24.73
N ARG A 332 -9.11 -27.07 25.79
CA ARG A 332 -9.93 -28.29 25.74
C ARG A 332 -10.97 -28.41 26.87
N GLY A 333 -11.13 -27.39 27.71
CA GLY A 333 -11.94 -27.47 28.94
C GLY A 333 -13.38 -26.97 28.80
N GLY A 334 -13.76 -26.41 27.64
CA GLY A 334 -15.04 -25.71 27.49
C GLY A 334 -15.03 -24.31 28.11
N PHE A 335 -16.19 -23.88 28.61
CA PHE A 335 -16.37 -22.57 29.24
C PHE A 335 -17.04 -22.71 30.61
N TYR A 336 -16.79 -21.76 31.50
CA TYR A 336 -17.45 -21.68 32.81
C TYR A 336 -18.47 -20.55 32.85
N CYS A 337 -19.58 -20.81 33.53
CA CYS A 337 -20.59 -19.80 33.78
C CYS A 337 -20.00 -18.68 34.64
N LEU A 338 -20.15 -17.43 34.21
CA LEU A 338 -19.65 -16.27 34.94
C LEU A 338 -20.31 -16.13 36.33
N LEU A 339 -21.58 -16.53 36.44
CA LEU A 339 -22.36 -16.42 37.68
C LEU A 339 -22.17 -17.61 38.61
N SER A 340 -22.23 -18.84 38.07
CA SER A 340 -22.26 -20.07 38.88
C SER A 340 -20.95 -20.86 38.88
N HIS A 341 -19.98 -20.47 38.06
CA HIS A 341 -18.74 -21.21 37.79
C HIS A 341 -18.95 -22.66 37.32
N SER A 342 -20.18 -23.00 36.91
CA SER A 342 -20.52 -24.33 36.40
C SER A 342 -20.02 -24.48 34.96
N PRO A 343 -19.53 -25.67 34.54
CA PRO A 343 -19.11 -25.90 33.17
C PRO A 343 -20.30 -25.81 32.20
N MET A 344 -20.10 -25.15 31.06
CA MET A 344 -21.12 -24.88 30.05
C MET A 344 -20.83 -25.62 28.74
N ASP A 345 -21.88 -26.15 28.12
CA ASP A 345 -21.80 -26.69 26.75
C ASP A 345 -22.02 -25.58 25.71
N SER A 346 -21.19 -25.57 24.68
CA SER A 346 -21.21 -24.57 23.59
C SER A 346 -22.10 -24.95 22.40
N ASN A 347 -22.79 -26.10 22.45
CA ASN A 347 -23.54 -26.65 21.30
C ASN A 347 -24.78 -25.83 20.89
N THR A 348 -25.39 -25.07 21.81
CA THR A 348 -26.55 -24.21 21.55
C THR A 348 -26.25 -22.77 21.97
N SER A 349 -25.61 -22.00 21.11
CA SER A 349 -25.20 -20.62 21.38
C SER A 349 -25.78 -19.62 20.40
N GLU A 350 -26.16 -18.44 20.87
CA GLU A 350 -26.59 -17.30 20.04
C GLU A 350 -25.53 -16.20 20.03
N ASN A 351 -25.44 -15.39 18.97
CA ASN A 351 -24.54 -14.23 18.96
C ASN A 351 -25.21 -13.02 19.61
N LYS A 352 -24.55 -12.42 20.61
CA LYS A 352 -24.98 -11.16 21.23
C LYS A 352 -23.81 -10.19 21.34
N ALA A 353 -24.11 -8.89 21.20
CA ALA A 353 -23.14 -7.85 21.53
C ALA A 353 -22.99 -7.81 23.06
N LEU A 354 -21.76 -7.93 23.55
CA LEU A 354 -21.45 -7.89 24.98
C LEU A 354 -21.11 -6.49 25.46
N LEU A 355 -20.47 -5.70 24.62
CA LEU A 355 -19.98 -4.38 24.97
C LEU A 355 -19.96 -3.47 23.76
N VAL A 356 -20.30 -2.21 24.02
CA VAL A 356 -20.28 -1.10 23.08
C VAL A 356 -19.08 -0.22 23.44
N LEU A 357 -18.14 -0.04 22.50
CA LEU A 357 -16.85 0.62 22.72
C LEU A 357 -16.75 1.98 22.00
#